data_AF-A0A7S9CWG3-F1
#
_entry.id   AF-A0A7S9CWG3-F1
#
_cell.length_a   1.000
_cell.length_b   1.000
_cell.length_c   1.000
_cell.angle_alpha   90.00
_cell.angle_beta   90.00
_cell.angle_gamma   90.00
#
_symmetry.space_group_name_H-M   'P 1'
#
loop_
_entity.id
_entity.type
_entity.pdbx_description
1 polymer ?
#
loop_
_entity_poly.entity_id
_entity_poly.type
_entity_poly.pdbx_seq_one_letter_code
_entity_poly.pdbx_strand_id
1 'polypeptide(L)'
;MKSKIILLVLGLGHFLSVPVASGQSFDADVIGPTPFRAAAPAKWRDGYITWKGRRVFEPDWHTFRSDHGDTFVIDLKSIVNIAPGGTLVRVVAYLVEGDGYDPKRLMQFVFNCTDFVEVVTAVSSDRLQPIEEQARKLACH
;
A
#
# COMPACT_ATOMS: atom_id res chain seq x y z
N MET A 1 23.48 57.34 11.86
CA MET A 1 23.72 57.70 13.28
C MET A 1 23.69 56.45 14.15
N LYS A 2 24.51 56.44 15.19
CA LYS A 2 24.95 55.30 16.01
C LYS A 2 23.84 54.51 16.71
N SER A 3 24.05 53.20 16.77
CA SER A 3 23.41 52.24 17.68
C SER A 3 23.62 52.63 19.15
N LYS A 4 22.63 52.34 20.01
CA LYS A 4 22.76 52.35 21.47
C LYS A 4 22.14 51.08 22.05
N ILE A 5 22.97 50.35 22.79
CA ILE A 5 22.64 49.26 23.71
C ILE A 5 22.25 49.87 25.06
N ILE A 6 21.52 49.10 25.90
CA ILE A 6 21.65 48.91 27.39
C ILE A 6 20.24 48.63 27.95
N LEU A 7 19.86 47.44 28.44
CA LEU A 7 20.23 46.60 29.61
C LEU A 7 19.24 46.72 30.80
N LEU A 8 18.61 45.59 31.12
CA LEU A 8 18.18 45.03 32.43
C LEU A 8 17.61 45.93 33.53
N VAL A 9 16.45 45.55 34.08
CA VAL A 9 16.11 45.72 35.51
C VAL A 9 15.31 44.51 36.03
N LEU A 10 15.86 43.88 37.08
CA LEU A 10 15.20 42.96 38.01
C LEU A 10 14.29 43.74 38.97
N GLY A 11 13.14 43.18 39.35
CA GLY A 11 12.30 43.77 40.41
C GLY A 11 11.28 42.79 41.01
N LEU A 12 11.57 42.34 42.23
CA LEU A 12 10.68 41.61 43.14
C LEU A 12 9.35 42.35 43.38
N GLY A 13 8.25 41.59 43.48
CA GLY A 13 6.94 42.07 43.93
C GLY A 13 6.19 40.98 44.72
N HIS A 14 5.65 41.35 45.87
CA HIS A 14 5.22 40.51 46.98
C HIS A 14 3.72 40.09 46.92
N PHE A 15 3.42 38.95 47.56
CA PHE A 15 2.15 38.44 48.12
C PHE A 15 0.85 38.51 47.31
N LEU A 16 0.16 37.36 47.23
CA LEU A 16 -1.21 37.17 47.74
C LEU A 16 -1.59 35.69 47.69
N SER A 17 -1.84 35.11 48.87
CA SER A 17 -2.39 33.77 49.05
C SER A 17 -3.91 33.80 48.90
N VAL A 18 -4.49 32.94 48.06
CA VAL A 18 -5.90 32.51 48.13
C VAL A 18 -6.03 31.08 47.56
N PRO A 19 -7.11 30.34 47.86
CA PRO A 19 -7.12 29.24 48.82
C PRO A 19 -7.12 27.85 48.15
N VAL A 20 -6.76 26.83 48.93
CA VAL A 20 -6.98 25.42 48.60
C VAL A 20 -8.48 25.16 48.56
N ALA A 21 -9.03 25.06 47.35
CA ALA A 21 -10.33 24.43 47.13
C ALA A 21 -10.06 22.96 46.76
N SER A 22 -10.28 22.08 47.73
CA SER A 22 -10.40 20.65 47.51
C SER A 22 -11.65 20.38 46.68
N GLY A 23 -11.46 20.30 45.36
CA GLY A 23 -12.39 19.65 44.44
C GLY A 23 -11.75 18.36 43.95
N GLN A 24 -12.01 17.26 44.65
CA GLN A 24 -11.77 15.92 44.10
C GLN A 24 -12.69 15.76 42.88
N SER A 25 -12.14 15.94 41.68
CA SER A 25 -12.72 15.34 40.48
C SER A 25 -12.28 13.88 40.48
N PHE A 26 -13.20 12.99 40.80
CA PHE A 26 -13.09 11.60 40.35
C PHE A 26 -13.15 11.58 38.82
N ASP A 27 -12.39 10.66 38.21
CA ASP A 27 -12.32 10.33 36.79
C ASP A 27 -11.59 11.31 35.84
N ALA A 28 -10.31 11.53 36.11
CA ALA A 28 -9.35 11.65 35.01
C ALA A 28 -8.85 10.23 34.70
N ASP A 29 -9.59 9.50 33.86
CA ASP A 29 -9.11 8.26 33.27
C ASP A 29 -7.80 8.60 32.54
N VAL A 30 -6.69 8.12 33.06
CA VAL A 30 -5.38 8.28 32.43
C VAL A 30 -5.44 7.51 31.13
N ILE A 31 -5.72 8.20 30.02
CA ILE A 31 -5.54 7.67 28.68
C ILE A 31 -4.04 7.46 28.52
N GLY A 32 -3.55 6.30 28.97
CA GLY A 32 -2.24 5.81 28.62
C GLY A 32 -2.12 5.77 27.10
N PRO A 33 -0.91 5.88 26.54
CA PRO A 33 -0.73 5.82 25.09
C PRO A 33 -1.39 4.54 24.59
N THR A 34 -2.45 4.68 23.79
CA THR A 34 -3.06 3.57 23.09
C THR A 34 -1.91 2.84 22.41
N PRO A 35 -1.62 1.57 22.74
CA PRO A 35 -0.59 0.85 22.03
C PRO A 35 -0.97 0.93 20.57
N PHE A 36 -0.08 1.47 19.73
CA PHE A 36 -0.22 1.42 18.29
C PHE A 36 -0.41 -0.06 17.95
N ARG A 37 -1.66 -0.49 17.79
CA ARG A 37 -1.97 -1.75 17.14
C ARG A 37 -1.49 -1.51 15.71
N ALA A 38 -0.27 -1.97 15.42
CA ALA A 38 0.17 -2.12 14.05
C ALA A 38 -0.97 -2.84 13.34
N ALA A 39 -1.59 -2.18 12.36
CA ALA A 39 -2.60 -2.80 11.54
C ALA A 39 -1.99 -4.11 11.02
N ALA A 40 -2.72 -5.22 11.17
CA ALA A 40 -2.23 -6.51 10.70
C ALA A 40 -1.75 -6.37 9.25
N PRO A 41 -0.65 -7.02 8.84
CA PRO A 41 -0.17 -6.95 7.47
C PRO A 41 -1.33 -7.30 6.52
N ALA A 42 -1.60 -6.42 5.55
CA ALA A 42 -2.63 -6.70 4.56
C ALA A 42 -2.32 -8.04 3.87
N LYS A 43 -3.31 -8.91 3.71
CA LYS A 43 -3.13 -10.15 2.96
C LYS A 43 -3.28 -9.87 1.49
N TRP A 44 -2.50 -10.53 0.65
CA TRP A 44 -2.59 -10.35 -0.80
C TRP A 44 -3.94 -10.81 -1.37
N ARG A 45 -4.60 -11.76 -0.69
CA ARG A 45 -5.91 -12.30 -1.08
C ARG A 45 -7.03 -11.27 -0.96
N ASP A 46 -6.88 -10.32 -0.04
CA ASP A 46 -7.91 -9.33 0.29
C ASP A 46 -7.92 -8.16 -0.71
N GLY A 47 -6.80 -7.96 -1.42
CA GLY A 47 -6.64 -6.87 -2.36
C GLY A 47 -5.17 -6.52 -2.64
N TYR A 48 -4.98 -5.57 -3.54
CA TYR A 48 -3.67 -5.05 -3.92
C TYR A 48 -3.71 -3.56 -4.23
N ILE A 49 -2.54 -2.93 -4.26
CA ILE A 49 -2.37 -1.55 -4.70
C ILE A 49 -1.69 -1.60 -6.07
N THR A 50 -2.34 -1.04 -7.08
CA THR A 50 -1.76 -0.94 -8.43
C THR A 50 -0.51 -0.06 -8.43
N TRP A 51 0.32 -0.17 -9.47
CA TRP A 51 1.47 0.72 -9.69
C TRP A 51 1.12 2.22 -9.75
N LYS A 52 -0.16 2.55 -9.98
CA LYS A 52 -0.69 3.92 -9.96
C LYS A 52 -1.21 4.34 -8.58
N GLY A 53 -1.00 3.54 -7.54
CA GLY A 53 -1.46 3.82 -6.18
C GLY A 53 -2.96 3.55 -5.93
N ARG A 54 -3.70 3.05 -6.93
CA ARG A 54 -5.12 2.68 -6.76
C ARG A 54 -5.23 1.37 -6.00
N ARG A 55 -6.02 1.37 -4.92
CA ARG A 55 -6.38 0.15 -4.18
C ARG A 55 -7.49 -0.62 -4.89
N VAL A 56 -7.30 -1.92 -5.04
CA VAL A 56 -8.27 -2.90 -5.53
C VAL A 56 -8.61 -3.82 -4.37
N PHE A 57 -9.90 -4.07 -4.18
CA PHE A 57 -10.44 -4.95 -3.15
C PHE A 57 -11.12 -6.14 -3.82
N GLU A 58 -11.17 -7.27 -3.13
CA GLU A 58 -11.86 -8.48 -3.60
C GLU A 58 -11.50 -8.89 -5.04
N PRO A 59 -10.19 -9.04 -5.34
CA PRO A 59 -9.73 -9.55 -6.62
C PRO A 59 -10.27 -10.96 -6.88
N ASP A 60 -10.45 -11.30 -8.16
CA ASP A 60 -10.88 -12.63 -8.56
C ASP A 60 -9.66 -13.48 -8.94
N TRP A 61 -9.02 -14.06 -7.93
CA TRP A 61 -7.74 -14.73 -8.11
C TRP A 61 -7.87 -16.10 -8.78
N HIS A 62 -7.37 -16.21 -10.01
CA HIS A 62 -7.08 -17.49 -10.65
C HIS A 62 -5.66 -17.94 -10.29
N THR A 63 -5.52 -19.09 -9.62
CA THR A 63 -4.23 -19.62 -9.17
C THR A 63 -3.66 -20.64 -10.16
N PHE A 64 -2.36 -20.58 -10.41
CA PHE A 64 -1.62 -21.61 -11.13
C PHE A 64 -0.19 -21.75 -10.58
N ARG A 65 0.47 -22.86 -10.93
CA ARG A 65 1.84 -23.16 -10.51
C ARG A 65 2.72 -23.29 -11.75
N SER A 66 3.90 -22.68 -11.74
CA SER A 66 4.88 -22.86 -12.81
C SER A 66 5.64 -24.18 -12.65
N ASP A 67 6.33 -24.59 -13.72
CA ASP A 67 7.18 -25.79 -13.71
C ASP A 67 8.36 -25.68 -12.72
N HIS A 68 8.79 -24.46 -12.40
CA HIS A 68 9.81 -24.19 -11.38
C HIS A 68 9.26 -24.24 -9.94
N GLY A 69 7.97 -24.51 -9.77
CA GLY A 69 7.32 -24.68 -8.48
C GLY A 69 6.78 -23.38 -7.86
N ASP A 70 6.98 -22.23 -8.51
CA ASP A 70 6.42 -20.96 -8.10
C ASP A 70 4.90 -20.95 -8.23
N THR A 71 4.22 -20.30 -7.28
CA THR A 71 2.76 -20.13 -7.33
C THR A 71 2.44 -18.70 -7.69
N PHE A 72 1.61 -18.53 -8.71
CA PHE A 72 1.14 -17.24 -9.17
C PHE A 72 -0.38 -17.17 -9.11
N VAL A 73 -0.89 -15.95 -9.01
CA VAL A 73 -2.31 -15.66 -9.19
C VAL A 73 -2.49 -14.56 -10.22
N ILE A 74 -3.57 -14.64 -10.99
CA ILE A 74 -4.01 -13.61 -11.93
C ILE A 74 -5.37 -13.11 -11.47
N ASP A 75 -5.55 -11.79 -11.40
CA ASP A 75 -6.85 -11.20 -11.10
C ASP A 75 -7.70 -11.21 -12.37
N LEU A 76 -8.70 -12.08 -12.45
CA LEU A 76 -9.57 -12.18 -13.62
C LEU A 76 -10.37 -10.89 -13.86
N LYS A 77 -10.69 -10.12 -12.81
CA LYS A 77 -11.34 -8.80 -12.94
C LYS A 77 -10.41 -7.74 -13.54
N SER A 78 -9.10 -7.97 -13.51
CA SER A 78 -8.13 -7.05 -14.09
C SER A 78 -8.01 -7.18 -15.61
N ILE A 79 -8.47 -8.30 -16.19
CA ILE A 79 -8.46 -8.60 -17.63
C ILE A 79 -9.47 -7.69 -18.33
N VAL A 80 -8.99 -6.56 -18.85
CA VAL A 80 -9.85 -5.57 -19.52
C VAL A 80 -9.20 -4.98 -20.75
N ASN A 81 -10.02 -4.68 -21.75
CA ASN A 81 -9.62 -3.90 -22.91
C ASN A 81 -9.36 -2.45 -22.51
N ILE A 82 -8.19 -1.91 -22.86
CA ILE A 82 -7.77 -0.54 -22.50
C ILE A 82 -7.60 0.38 -23.71
N ALA A 83 -7.62 -0.18 -24.92
CA ALA A 83 -7.55 0.58 -26.17
C ALA A 83 -8.88 0.51 -26.94
N PRO A 84 -9.25 1.58 -27.68
CA PRO A 84 -10.37 1.54 -28.62
C PRO A 84 -10.20 0.39 -29.61
N GLY A 85 -11.27 -0.37 -29.84
CA GLY A 85 -11.25 -1.55 -30.73
C GLY A 85 -10.73 -2.84 -30.09
N GLY A 86 -10.47 -2.86 -28.77
CA GLY A 86 -10.12 -4.10 -28.06
C GLY A 86 -8.72 -4.64 -28.37
N THR A 87 -7.83 -3.78 -28.85
CA THR A 87 -6.51 -4.18 -29.34
C THR A 87 -5.45 -4.33 -28.24
N LEU A 88 -5.70 -3.76 -27.05
CA LEU A 88 -4.80 -3.89 -25.89
C LEU A 88 -5.59 -4.36 -24.68
N VAL A 89 -5.09 -5.42 -24.06
CA VAL A 89 -5.62 -5.96 -22.80
C VAL A 89 -4.64 -5.63 -21.68
N ARG A 90 -5.15 -5.21 -20.53
CA ARG A 90 -4.39 -5.11 -19.28
C ARG A 90 -4.70 -6.32 -18.42
N VAL A 91 -3.68 -6.87 -17.75
CA VAL A 91 -3.81 -7.96 -16.76
C VAL A 91 -2.91 -7.67 -15.56
N VAL A 92 -3.36 -8.03 -14.36
CA VAL A 92 -2.59 -7.98 -13.11
C VAL A 92 -2.39 -9.39 -12.59
N ALA A 93 -1.15 -9.69 -12.21
CA ALA A 93 -0.78 -10.92 -11.56
C ALA A 93 -0.01 -10.65 -10.25
N TYR A 94 0.09 -11.67 -9.41
CA TYR A 94 0.83 -11.62 -8.16
C TYR A 94 1.57 -12.94 -7.90
N LEU A 95 2.81 -12.83 -7.44
CA LEU A 95 3.62 -13.97 -7.02
C LEU A 95 3.36 -14.30 -5.55
N VAL A 96 2.93 -15.53 -5.28
CA VAL A 96 2.55 -15.97 -3.93
C VAL A 96 3.75 -16.52 -3.18
N GLU A 97 4.18 -15.78 -2.16
CA GLU A 97 5.25 -16.18 -1.23
C GLU A 97 4.84 -15.79 0.20
N GLY A 98 4.06 -16.65 0.86
CA GLY A 98 3.43 -16.35 2.14
C GLY A 98 2.10 -15.61 2.00
N ASP A 99 1.55 -15.17 3.13
CA ASP A 99 0.18 -14.59 3.20
C ASP A 99 0.17 -13.06 3.12
N GLY A 100 1.28 -12.41 3.48
CA GLY A 100 1.41 -10.95 3.44
C GLY A 100 1.48 -10.38 2.02
N TYR A 101 0.84 -9.23 1.83
CA TYR A 101 0.96 -8.43 0.62
C TYR A 101 2.33 -7.73 0.56
N ASP A 102 3.03 -7.92 -0.55
CA ASP A 102 4.26 -7.21 -0.91
C ASP A 102 4.08 -6.64 -2.33
N PRO A 103 4.10 -5.31 -2.52
CA PRO A 103 3.95 -4.70 -3.84
C PRO A 103 5.03 -5.13 -4.85
N LYS A 104 6.21 -5.58 -4.39
CA LYS A 104 7.28 -6.08 -5.28
C LYS A 104 6.92 -7.38 -5.99
N ARG A 105 5.92 -8.09 -5.49
CA ARG A 105 5.41 -9.34 -6.08
C ARG A 105 4.25 -9.11 -7.04
N LEU A 106 3.81 -7.86 -7.21
CA LEU A 106 2.79 -7.50 -8.18
C LEU A 106 3.41 -7.39 -9.58
N MET A 107 2.66 -7.80 -10.58
CA MET A 107 2.99 -7.66 -11.99
C MET A 107 1.80 -7.06 -12.72
N GLN A 108 2.06 -6.14 -13.65
CA GLN A 108 1.03 -5.65 -14.57
C GLN A 108 1.53 -5.83 -16.00
N PHE A 109 0.67 -6.40 -16.83
CA PHE A 109 0.92 -6.63 -18.24
C PHE A 109 -0.05 -5.80 -19.08
N VAL A 110 0.44 -5.29 -20.21
CA VAL A 110 -0.36 -4.75 -21.31
C VAL A 110 0.10 -5.42 -22.60
N PHE A 111 -0.81 -6.00 -23.36
CA PHE A 111 -0.47 -6.79 -24.55
C PHE A 111 -1.60 -6.82 -25.60
N ASN A 112 -1.26 -7.15 -26.84
CA ASN A 112 -2.18 -7.18 -28.00
C ASN A 112 -2.47 -8.60 -28.54
N CYS A 113 -2.56 -9.58 -27.64
CA CYS A 113 -2.67 -11.03 -27.92
C CYS A 113 -1.54 -11.66 -28.76
N THR A 114 -0.70 -10.86 -29.40
CA THR A 114 0.49 -11.29 -30.14
C THR A 114 1.73 -11.04 -29.28
N ASP A 115 1.90 -9.79 -28.85
CA ASP A 115 3.08 -9.26 -28.17
C ASP A 115 2.72 -8.55 -26.87
N PHE A 116 3.66 -8.60 -25.91
CA PHE A 116 3.63 -7.77 -24.71
C PHE A 116 4.17 -6.38 -25.02
N VAL A 117 3.35 -5.36 -24.74
CA VAL A 117 3.64 -3.95 -25.00
C VAL A 117 4.25 -3.29 -23.76
N GLU A 118 3.76 -3.65 -22.57
CA GLU A 118 4.25 -3.13 -21.30
C GLU A 118 4.24 -4.24 -20.24
N VAL A 119 5.33 -4.35 -19.49
CA VAL A 119 5.43 -5.20 -18.31
C VAL A 119 5.99 -4.38 -17.17
N VAL A 120 5.20 -4.18 -16.11
CA VAL A 120 5.58 -3.44 -14.92
C VAL A 120 5.69 -4.41 -13.75
N THR A 121 6.92 -4.65 -13.28
CA THR A 121 7.19 -5.59 -12.20
C THR A 121 8.54 -5.34 -11.53
N ALA A 122 8.68 -5.79 -10.28
CA ALA A 122 9.97 -5.98 -9.61
C ALA A 122 10.37 -7.47 -9.52
N VAL A 123 9.54 -8.38 -10.05
CA VAL A 123 9.85 -9.81 -10.19
C VAL A 123 10.88 -9.98 -11.31
N SER A 124 11.82 -10.91 -11.11
CA SER A 124 12.88 -11.18 -12.07
C SER A 124 12.33 -11.74 -13.39
N SER A 125 12.96 -11.37 -14.51
CA SER A 125 12.45 -11.65 -15.86
C SER A 125 12.38 -13.14 -16.20
N ASP A 126 13.24 -13.96 -15.59
CA ASP A 126 13.25 -15.42 -15.73
C ASP A 126 11.98 -16.09 -15.20
N ARG A 127 11.20 -15.40 -14.36
CA ARG A 127 9.94 -15.90 -13.79
C ARG A 127 8.70 -15.44 -14.55
N LEU A 128 8.85 -14.56 -15.56
CA LEU A 128 7.71 -13.90 -16.22
C LEU A 128 7.06 -14.75 -17.30
N GLN A 129 7.84 -15.51 -18.07
CA GLN A 129 7.33 -16.31 -19.20
C GLN A 129 6.08 -17.15 -18.86
N PRO A 130 6.05 -17.96 -17.79
CA PRO A 130 4.85 -18.77 -17.50
C PRO A 130 3.61 -17.92 -17.19
N ILE A 131 3.80 -16.70 -16.67
CA ILE A 131 2.72 -15.78 -16.32
C ILE A 131 2.22 -15.06 -17.55
N GLU A 132 3.12 -14.65 -18.44
CA GLU A 132 2.79 -14.06 -19.73
C GLU A 132 1.97 -15.04 -20.58
N GLU A 133 2.40 -16.30 -20.65
CA GLU A 133 1.66 -17.36 -21.37
C GLU A 133 0.26 -17.57 -20.78
N GLN A 134 0.15 -17.68 -19.45
CA GLN A 134 -1.13 -17.87 -18.78
C GLN A 134 -2.04 -16.64 -18.91
N ALA A 135 -1.49 -15.43 -18.80
CA ALA A 135 -2.25 -14.18 -18.97
C ALA A 135 -2.82 -14.08 -20.38
N ARG A 136 -2.01 -14.39 -21.41
CA ARG A 136 -2.47 -14.43 -22.80
C ARG A 136 -3.55 -15.50 -23.01
N LYS A 137 -3.37 -16.70 -22.46
CA LYS A 137 -4.36 -17.79 -22.55
C LYS A 137 -5.73 -17.41 -21.94
N LEU A 138 -5.71 -16.64 -20.84
CA LEU A 138 -6.93 -16.21 -20.16
C LEU A 138 -7.58 -14.99 -20.82
N ALA A 139 -6.81 -14.14 -21.49
CA ALA A 139 -7.29 -12.90 -22.09
C ALA A 139 -7.68 -13.02 -23.56
N CYS A 140 -7.03 -13.92 -24.29
CA CYS A 140 -7.14 -14.06 -25.73
C CYS A 140 -7.83 -15.38 -26.05
N HIS A 141 -9.02 -15.29 -26.61
CA HIS A 141 -9.86 -16.40 -27.03
C HIS A 141 -10.23 -16.25 -28.50
#